data_AF-A0A1G1J6N7-F1
#
_entry.id   AF-A0A1G1J6N7-F1
#
_cell.length_a   1.000
_cell.length_b   1.000
_cell.length_c   1.000
_cell.angle_alpha   90.00
_cell.angle_beta   90.00
_cell.angle_gamma   90.00
#
_symmetry.space_group_name_H-M   'P 1'
#
loop_
_entity.id
_entity.type
_entity.pdbx_description
1 polymer ?
#
loop_
_entity_poly.entity_id
_entity_poly.type
_entity_poly.pdbx_seq_one_letter_code
_entity_poly.pdbx_strand_id
1 'polypeptide(L)'
;MVLAILIGGLVRSLVIAAGVYLVSLSFTVTPITHPVIVLVMALFVSLIFSSVGVIVALAADQFEHLTVCTTFVITPLIFFGGVFHSTTMLPEVLQKATAMNPVFYMVNGIRYGMLGVSDVPIGRCLLVVFCLFFVLFSFTVFLFKSGFKLRK
;
A
#
# COMPACT_ATOMS: atom_id res chain seq x y z
N MET A 1 -4.10 11.90 18.25
CA MET A 1 -3.50 10.56 18.44
C MET A 1 -3.39 9.78 17.13
N VAL A 2 -4.50 9.44 16.46
CA VAL A 2 -4.49 8.66 15.19
C VAL A 2 -3.54 9.24 14.15
N LEU A 3 -3.65 10.55 13.85
CA LEU A 3 -2.79 11.20 12.85
C LEU A 3 -1.29 11.08 13.18
N ALA A 4 -0.91 11.19 14.45
CA ALA A 4 0.48 11.08 14.87
C ALA A 4 1.04 9.66 14.65
N ILE A 5 0.23 8.63 14.92
CA ILE A 5 0.61 7.23 14.68
C ILE A 5 0.77 6.99 13.17
N LEU A 6 -0.17 7.48 12.36
CA LEU A 6 -0.13 7.34 10.91
C LEU A 6 1.05 8.08 10.28
N ILE A 7 1.35 9.29 10.75
CA ILE A 7 2.52 10.05 10.31
C ILE A 7 3.81 9.32 10.69
N GLY A 8 3.88 8.73 11.89
CA GLY A 8 5.04 7.92 12.30
C GLY A 8 5.28 6.73 11.37
N GLY A 9 4.20 6.03 10.99
CA GLY A 9 4.26 4.95 9.99
C GLY A 9 4.71 5.45 8.61
N LEU A 10 4.17 6.59 8.17
CA LEU A 10 4.52 7.22 6.90
C LEU A 10 6.00 7.63 6.82
N VAL A 11 6.54 8.25 7.87
CA VAL A 11 7.95 8.68 7.85
C VAL A 11 8.85 7.46 7.76
N ARG A 12 8.56 6.42 8.55
CA ARG A 12 9.33 5.17 8.53
C ARG A 12 9.30 4.50 7.15
N SER A 13 8.13 4.39 6.53
CA SER A 13 8.01 3.75 5.22
C SER A 13 8.71 4.55 4.12
N LEU A 14 8.62 5.88 4.15
CA LEU A 14 9.32 6.74 3.19
C LEU A 14 10.85 6.64 3.33
N VAL A 15 11.37 6.57 4.56
CA VAL A 15 12.81 6.35 4.79
C VAL A 15 13.26 5.00 4.22
N ILE A 16 12.49 3.93 4.45
CA ILE A 16 12.79 2.60 3.92
C ILE A 16 12.72 2.62 2.38
N ALA A 17 11.67 3.21 1.80
CA ALA A 17 11.50 3.30 0.35
C ALA A 17 12.63 4.10 -0.31
N ALA A 18 13.04 5.23 0.28
CA ALA A 18 14.18 6.01 -0.18
C ALA A 18 15.48 5.21 -0.11
N GLY A 19 15.73 4.47 0.99
CA GLY A 19 16.89 3.60 1.11
C GLY A 19 16.93 2.51 0.05
N VAL A 20 15.80 1.82 -0.19
CA VAL A 20 15.68 0.81 -1.25
C VAL A 20 15.92 1.41 -2.62
N TYR A 21 15.37 2.59 -2.91
CA TYR A 21 15.59 3.28 -4.18
C TYR A 21 17.06 3.67 -4.36
N LEU A 22 17.72 4.24 -3.34
CA LEU A 22 19.14 4.58 -3.39
C LEU A 22 20.02 3.36 -3.66
N VAL A 23 19.73 2.21 -3.03
CA VAL A 23 20.45 0.96 -3.29
C VAL A 23 20.19 0.47 -4.73
N SER A 24 18.96 0.61 -5.22
CA SER A 24 18.61 0.19 -6.59
C SER A 24 19.40 0.94 -7.67
N LEU A 25 19.74 2.21 -7.44
CA LEU A 25 20.54 3.03 -8.35
C LEU A 25 21.97 2.49 -8.56
N SER A 26 22.51 1.72 -7.61
CA SER A 26 23.81 1.04 -7.76
C SER A 26 23.75 -0.14 -8.74
N PHE A 27 22.56 -0.72 -8.95
CA PHE A 27 22.37 -1.86 -9.85
C PHE A 27 21.80 -1.45 -11.21
N THR A 28 20.93 -0.44 -11.26
CA THR A 28 20.29 0.00 -12.50
C THR A 28 19.91 1.47 -12.41
N VAL A 29 20.21 2.22 -13.48
CA VAL A 29 19.75 3.61 -13.60
C VAL A 29 18.27 3.60 -14.00
N THR A 30 17.39 3.64 -13.01
CA THR A 30 15.95 3.81 -13.22
C THR A 30 15.56 5.28 -13.04
N PRO A 31 15.43 6.07 -14.13
CA PRO A 31 14.96 7.44 -14.01
C PRO A 31 13.50 7.44 -13.53
N ILE A 32 13.15 8.41 -12.67
CA ILE A 32 11.76 8.62 -12.27
C ILE A 32 11.08 9.50 -13.33
N THR A 33 10.17 8.92 -14.10
CA THR A 33 9.48 9.61 -15.20
C THR A 33 8.50 10.67 -14.68
N HIS A 34 7.74 10.36 -13.62
CA HIS A 34 6.78 11.26 -13.00
C HIS A 34 6.97 11.35 -11.47
N PRO A 35 7.88 12.20 -10.99
CA PRO A 35 8.23 12.31 -9.57
C PRO A 35 7.05 12.63 -8.66
N VAL A 36 6.14 13.50 -9.12
CA VAL A 36 4.93 13.88 -8.37
C VAL A 36 4.03 12.68 -8.13
N ILE A 37 3.87 11.80 -9.13
CA ILE A 37 3.02 10.61 -9.01
C ILE A 37 3.66 9.61 -8.05
N VAL A 38 4.97 9.39 -8.14
CA VAL A 38 5.69 8.53 -7.19
C VAL A 38 5.49 9.04 -5.76
N LEU A 39 5.66 10.35 -5.54
CA LEU A 39 5.51 10.95 -4.21
C LEU A 39 4.09 10.80 -3.67
N VAL A 40 3.07 11.14 -4.47
CA VAL A 40 1.66 11.01 -4.08
C VAL A 40 1.32 9.55 -3.79
N MET A 41 1.67 8.63 -4.68
CA MET A 41 1.40 7.20 -4.49
C MET A 41 2.13 6.67 -3.25
N ALA A 42 3.41 7.00 -3.06
CA ALA A 42 4.19 6.58 -1.90
C ALA A 42 3.58 7.08 -0.59
N LEU A 43 3.11 8.34 -0.57
CA LEU A 43 2.43 8.93 0.59
C LEU A 43 1.15 8.17 0.93
N PHE A 44 0.25 7.99 -0.03
CA PHE A 44 -1.05 7.34 0.24
C PHE A 44 -0.91 5.85 0.53
N VAL A 45 -0.03 5.14 -0.18
CA VAL A 45 0.28 3.73 0.11
C VAL A 45 0.82 3.58 1.53
N SER A 46 1.74 4.47 1.94
CA SER A 46 2.27 4.49 3.30
C SER A 46 1.19 4.70 4.35
N LEU A 47 0.28 5.66 4.13
CA LEU A 47 -0.83 5.92 5.04
C LEU A 47 -1.84 4.76 5.10
N ILE A 48 -2.10 4.09 3.97
CA ILE A 48 -2.97 2.92 3.90
C ILE A 48 -2.39 1.79 4.74
N PHE A 49 -1.13 1.41 4.50
CA PHE A 49 -0.51 0.31 5.27
C PHE A 49 -0.31 0.67 6.74
N SER A 50 -0.07 1.95 7.06
CA SER A 50 -0.05 2.40 8.44
C SER A 50 -1.43 2.28 9.11
N SER A 51 -2.51 2.62 8.40
CA SER A 51 -3.88 2.47 8.89
C SER A 51 -4.24 0.99 9.10
N VAL A 52 -3.93 0.12 8.14
CA VAL A 52 -4.11 -1.33 8.26
C VAL A 52 -3.33 -1.87 9.45
N GLY A 53 -2.05 -1.50 9.60
CA GLY A 53 -1.23 -1.93 10.72
C GLY A 53 -1.82 -1.56 12.07
N VAL A 54 -2.37 -0.35 12.20
CA VAL A 54 -3.05 0.11 13.42
C VAL A 54 -4.34 -0.68 13.67
N ILE A 55 -5.18 -0.87 12.65
CA ILE A 55 -6.43 -1.64 12.78
C ILE A 55 -6.13 -3.07 13.25
N VAL A 56 -5.16 -3.72 12.63
CA VAL A 56 -4.74 -5.09 12.98
C VAL A 56 -4.15 -5.12 14.39
N ALA A 57 -3.33 -4.14 14.76
CA ALA A 57 -2.77 -4.04 16.11
C ALA A 57 -3.83 -3.83 17.20
N LEU A 58 -4.90 -3.08 16.92
CA LEU A 58 -6.02 -2.92 17.84
C LEU A 58 -6.85 -4.19 17.97
N ALA A 59 -7.01 -4.96 16.88
CA ALA A 59 -7.78 -6.19 16.89
C ALA A 59 -7.02 -7.38 17.51
N ALA A 60 -5.70 -7.39 17.40
CA ALA A 60 -4.82 -8.47 17.84
C ALA A 60 -4.79 -8.60 19.37
N ASP A 61 -5.05 -9.81 19.86
CA ASP A 61 -4.88 -10.16 21.28
C ASP A 61 -3.44 -10.56 21.61
N GLN A 62 -2.71 -11.07 20.62
CA GLN A 62 -1.31 -11.50 20.75
C GLN A 62 -0.47 -11.01 19.58
N PHE A 63 0.82 -10.82 19.82
CA PHE A 63 1.77 -10.38 18.78
C PHE A 63 1.83 -11.32 17.58
N GLU A 64 1.58 -12.62 17.77
CA GLU A 64 1.54 -13.62 16.69
C GLU A 64 0.48 -13.30 15.63
N HIS A 65 -0.66 -12.71 16.03
CA HIS A 65 -1.73 -12.35 15.09
C HIS A 65 -1.27 -11.30 14.07
N LEU A 66 -0.32 -10.43 14.43
CA LEU A 66 0.26 -9.43 13.52
C LEU A 66 1.05 -10.11 12.38
N THR A 67 1.86 -11.11 12.75
CA THR A 67 2.70 -11.86 11.83
C THR A 67 1.84 -12.73 10.91
N VAL A 68 0.79 -13.36 11.45
CA VAL A 68 -0.20 -14.13 10.68
C VAL A 68 -0.87 -13.24 9.63
N CYS A 69 -1.33 -12.04 10.01
CA CYS A 69 -1.95 -11.11 9.07
C CYS A 69 -0.99 -10.73 7.92
N THR A 70 0.26 -10.43 8.24
CA THR A 70 1.27 -10.09 7.23
C THR A 70 1.48 -11.26 6.27
N THR A 71 1.66 -12.47 6.79
CA THR A 71 2.04 -13.65 6.01
C THR A 71 0.88 -14.20 5.16
N PHE A 72 -0.32 -14.29 5.73
CA PHE A 72 -1.47 -14.93 5.08
C PHE A 72 -2.38 -13.96 4.34
N VAL A 73 -2.26 -12.65 4.57
CA VAL A 73 -3.10 -11.65 3.89
C VAL A 73 -2.25 -10.73 3.03
N ILE A 74 -1.27 -10.03 3.61
CA ILE A 74 -0.53 -8.99 2.90
C ILE A 74 0.39 -9.59 1.83
N THR A 75 1.17 -10.60 2.18
CA THR A 75 2.08 -11.28 1.24
C THR A 75 1.36 -11.80 -0.01
N PRO A 76 0.28 -12.61 0.07
CA PRO A 76 -0.40 -13.09 -1.14
C PRO A 76 -1.03 -11.94 -1.94
N LEU A 77 -1.55 -10.89 -1.29
CA LEU A 77 -2.05 -9.71 -1.99
C LEU A 77 -0.94 -8.98 -2.78
N ILE A 78 0.28 -8.92 -2.26
CA ILE A 78 1.41 -8.33 -2.99
C ILE A 78 1.79 -9.18 -4.20
N PHE A 79 1.93 -10.50 -4.00
CA PHE A 79 2.26 -11.42 -5.09
C PHE A 79 1.24 -11.39 -6.23
N PHE A 80 -0.04 -11.28 -5.88
CA PHE A 80 -1.13 -11.20 -6.84
C PHE A 80 -1.45 -9.76 -7.29
N GLY A 81 -0.77 -8.77 -6.74
CA GLY A 81 -0.92 -7.34 -7.04
C GLY A 81 -0.11 -6.90 -8.27
N GLY A 82 0.33 -7.83 -9.12
CA GLY A 82 1.06 -7.50 -10.34
C GLY A 82 2.49 -7.02 -10.12
N VAL A 83 3.11 -7.21 -8.95
CA VAL A 83 4.52 -6.79 -8.73
C VAL A 83 5.49 -7.51 -9.67
N PHE A 84 5.24 -8.80 -9.90
CA PHE A 84 6.14 -9.70 -10.64
C PHE A 84 5.69 -9.99 -12.07
N HIS A 85 4.46 -9.60 -12.44
CA HIS A 85 3.85 -9.93 -13.71
C HIS A 85 2.93 -8.80 -14.19
N SER A 86 2.82 -8.61 -15.50
CA SER A 86 1.76 -7.78 -16.09
C SER A 86 0.46 -8.58 -16.17
N THR A 87 -0.68 -7.90 -16.03
CA THR A 87 -2.00 -8.52 -16.14
C THR A 87 -2.28 -9.16 -17.48
N THR A 88 -1.65 -8.70 -18.56
CA THR A 88 -1.87 -9.24 -19.91
C THR A 88 -1.36 -10.66 -20.09
N MET A 89 -0.44 -11.12 -19.21
CA MET A 89 0.12 -12.47 -19.26
C MET A 89 -0.73 -13.52 -18.52
N LEU A 90 -1.77 -13.10 -17.80
CA LEU A 90 -2.58 -13.99 -16.99
C LEU A 90 -3.81 -14.50 -17.77
N PRO A 91 -4.26 -15.75 -17.50
CA PRO A 91 -5.59 -16.21 -17.90
C PRO A 91 -6.69 -15.26 -17.41
N GLU A 92 -7.79 -15.15 -18.17
CA GLU A 92 -8.88 -14.18 -17.90
C GLU A 92 -9.42 -14.21 -16.46
N VAL A 93 -9.51 -15.41 -15.86
CA VAL A 93 -10.00 -15.59 -14.48
C VAL A 93 -9.07 -14.87 -13.48
N LEU A 94 -7.75 -15.01 -13.67
CA LEU A 94 -6.77 -14.40 -12.79
C LEU A 94 -6.66 -12.88 -13.04
N GLN A 95 -6.87 -12.41 -14.26
CA GLN A 95 -6.95 -10.97 -14.53
C GLN A 95 -8.08 -10.30 -13.74
N LYS A 96 -9.27 -10.91 -13.73
CA LYS A 96 -10.42 -10.39 -12.97
C LYS A 96 -10.13 -10.37 -11.47
N ALA A 97 -9.53 -11.43 -10.94
CA ALA A 97 -9.17 -11.48 -9.53
C ALA A 97 -8.10 -10.44 -9.19
N THR A 98 -7.08 -10.21 -10.03
CA THR A 98 -6.06 -9.17 -9.82
C THR A 98 -6.70 -7.78 -9.85
N ALA A 99 -7.68 -7.54 -10.71
CA ALA A 99 -8.40 -6.26 -10.77
C ALA A 99 -9.24 -5.97 -9.51
N MET A 100 -9.60 -6.98 -8.72
CA MET A 100 -10.29 -6.79 -7.42
C MET A 100 -9.31 -6.45 -6.28
N ASN A 101 -8.01 -6.68 -6.49
CA ASN A 101 -6.99 -6.45 -5.48
C ASN A 101 -6.59 -4.95 -5.45
N PRO A 102 -6.79 -4.22 -4.34
CA PRO A 102 -6.38 -2.82 -4.27
C PRO A 102 -4.86 -2.61 -4.40
N VAL A 103 -4.04 -3.59 -3.99
CA VAL A 103 -2.57 -3.53 -4.09
C VAL A 103 -2.14 -3.45 -5.56
N PHE A 104 -2.91 -4.04 -6.48
CA PHE A 104 -2.65 -3.96 -7.92
C PHE A 104 -2.60 -2.51 -8.44
N TYR A 105 -3.53 -1.67 -7.97
CA TYR A 105 -3.59 -0.26 -8.34
C TYR A 105 -2.44 0.55 -7.71
N MET A 106 -2.01 0.19 -6.49
CA MET A 106 -0.85 0.80 -5.83
C MET A 106 0.43 0.56 -6.61
N VAL A 107 0.67 -0.71 -6.98
CA VAL A 107 1.84 -1.15 -7.74
C VAL A 107 1.87 -0.49 -9.12
N ASN A 108 0.75 -0.48 -9.84
CA ASN A 108 0.67 0.15 -11.15
C ASN A 108 0.88 1.67 -11.11
N GLY A 109 0.36 2.36 -10.09
CA GLY A 109 0.59 3.80 -9.97
C GLY A 109 2.05 4.16 -9.67
N ILE A 110 2.73 3.38 -8.81
CA ILE A 110 4.18 3.54 -8.58
C ILE A 110 4.97 3.20 -9.84
N ARG A 111 4.61 2.10 -10.54
CA ARG A 111 5.24 1.70 -11.80
C ARG A 111 5.11 2.79 -12.86
N TYR A 112 3.92 3.38 -13.02
CA TYR A 112 3.72 4.51 -13.91
C TYR A 112 4.61 5.69 -13.53
N GLY A 113 4.68 6.00 -12.24
CA GLY A 113 5.52 7.07 -11.71
C GLY A 113 7.00 6.88 -12.01
N MET A 114 7.51 5.66 -11.88
CA MET A 114 8.92 5.34 -12.14
C MET A 114 9.19 5.17 -13.64
N LEU A 115 8.48 4.25 -14.30
CA LEU A 115 8.80 3.75 -15.64
C LEU A 115 7.97 4.38 -16.77
N GLY A 116 6.96 5.20 -16.47
CA GLY A 116 6.06 5.78 -17.48
C GLY A 116 5.06 4.79 -18.10
N VAL A 117 5.07 3.53 -17.66
CA VAL A 117 4.18 2.46 -18.17
C VAL A 117 3.27 1.93 -17.06
N SER A 118 2.03 1.58 -17.43
CA SER A 118 1.01 1.05 -16.50
C SER A 118 0.06 0.13 -17.24
N ASP A 119 -0.35 -0.97 -16.58
CA ASP A 119 -1.37 -1.87 -17.11
C ASP A 119 -2.79 -1.28 -17.00
N VAL A 120 -2.96 -0.25 -16.15
CA VAL A 120 -4.24 0.40 -15.84
C VAL A 120 -4.12 1.91 -15.97
N PRO A 121 -5.16 2.63 -16.45
CA PRO A 121 -5.14 4.09 -16.46
C PRO A 121 -4.83 4.69 -15.08
N ILE A 122 -3.87 5.62 -15.02
CA ILE A 122 -3.40 6.24 -13.77
C ILE A 122 -4.55 6.88 -12.96
N GLY A 123 -5.55 7.45 -13.64
CA GLY A 123 -6.74 8.02 -12.99
C GLY A 123 -7.52 6.98 -12.17
N ARG A 124 -7.63 5.73 -12.65
CA ARG A 124 -8.25 4.64 -11.89
C ARG A 124 -7.39 4.23 -10.69
N CYS A 125 -6.07 4.19 -10.86
CA CYS A 125 -5.16 3.87 -9.77
C CYS A 125 -5.28 4.89 -8.63
N LEU A 126 -5.24 6.19 -8.96
CA LEU A 126 -5.41 7.27 -7.99
C LEU A 126 -6.77 7.22 -7.29
N LEU A 127 -7.86 7.01 -8.05
CA LEU A 127 -9.21 6.92 -7.50
C LEU A 127 -9.32 5.79 -6.47
N VAL A 128 -8.86 4.58 -6.82
CA VAL A 128 -8.94 3.41 -5.92
C VAL A 128 -8.09 3.63 -4.68
N VAL A 129 -6.86 4.12 -4.83
CA VAL A 129 -5.95 4.36 -3.71
C VAL A 129 -6.48 5.44 -2.77
N PHE A 130 -6.99 6.56 -3.30
CA PHE A 130 -7.55 7.62 -2.47
C PHE A 130 -8.83 7.17 -1.76
N CYS A 131 -9.74 6.51 -2.47
CA CYS A 131 -10.96 5.97 -1.89
C CYS A 131 -10.63 5.00 -0.74
N LEU A 132 -9.71 4.06 -0.98
CA LEU A 132 -9.30 3.10 0.04
C LEU A 132 -8.67 3.78 1.25
N PHE A 133 -7.81 4.79 1.04
CA PHE A 133 -7.23 5.56 2.13
C PHE A 133 -8.32 6.23 2.98
N PHE A 134 -9.26 6.96 2.37
CA PHE A 134 -10.30 7.65 3.14
C PHE A 134 -11.18 6.67 3.91
N VAL A 135 -11.54 5.54 3.31
CA VAL A 135 -12.30 4.48 3.99
C VAL A 135 -11.54 3.95 5.21
N LEU A 136 -10.28 3.55 5.05
CA LEU A 136 -9.47 3.00 6.14
C LEU A 136 -9.14 4.04 7.21
N PHE A 137 -8.88 5.28 6.81
CA PHE A 137 -8.63 6.38 7.74
C PHE A 137 -9.87 6.66 8.59
N SER A 138 -11.04 6.82 7.97
CA SER A 138 -12.30 7.02 8.68
C SER A 138 -12.62 5.85 9.61
N PHE A 139 -12.38 4.61 9.16
CA PHE A 139 -12.58 3.42 10.00
C PHE A 139 -11.60 3.38 11.18
N THR A 140 -10.33 3.74 10.98
CA THR A 140 -9.34 3.84 12.05
C THR A 140 -9.75 4.90 13.08
N VAL A 141 -10.17 6.08 12.63
CA VAL A 141 -10.67 7.15 13.51
C VAL A 141 -11.91 6.68 14.29
N PHE A 142 -12.82 5.97 13.64
CA PHE A 142 -14.01 5.40 14.30
C PHE A 142 -13.64 4.42 15.42
N LEU A 143 -12.72 3.47 15.18
CA LEU A 143 -12.28 2.50 16.20
C LEU A 143 -11.65 3.18 17.42
N PHE A 144 -10.86 4.24 17.20
CA PHE A 144 -10.30 5.02 18.30
C PHE A 144 -11.39 5.76 19.09
N LYS A 145 -12.37 6.35 18.39
CA LYS A 145 -13.48 7.07 19.03
C LYS A 145 -14.39 6.12 19.82
N SER A 146 -14.58 4.89 19.36
CA SER A 146 -15.41 3.89 20.06
C SER A 146 -14.71 3.25 21.26
N GLY A 147 -13.43 3.52 21.51
CA GLY A 147 -12.69 2.92 22.62
C GLY A 147 -12.38 1.44 22.42
N PHE A 148 -12.45 0.93 21.19
CA PHE A 148 -12.36 -0.51 20.93
C PHE A 148 -10.98 -1.05 21.31
N LYS A 149 -10.93 -1.95 22.31
CA LYS A 149 -9.71 -2.57 22.86
C LYS A 149 -8.59 -1.59 23.24
N LEU A 150 -8.88 -0.31 23.41
CA LEU A 150 -7.92 0.66 23.93
C LEU A 150 -7.72 0.37 25.43
N ARG A 151 -6.56 -0.19 25.77
CA ARG A 151 -6.16 -0.39 27.17
C ARG A 151 -6.08 1.00 27.82
N LYS A 152 -6.92 1.24 28.84
CA LYS A 152 -6.87 2.45 29.68
C LYS A 152 -5.53 2.56 30.39
#